data_AF-G1TDI5-F1
#
_entry.id   AF-G1TDI5-F1
#
_cell.length_a   1.000
_cell.length_b   1.000
_cell.length_c   1.000
_cell.angle_alpha   90.00
_cell.angle_beta   90.00
_cell.angle_gamma   90.00
#
_symmetry.space_group_name_H-M   'P 1'
#
loop_
_entity.id
_entity.type
_entity.pdbx_description
1 polymer ?
#
loop_
_entity_poly.entity_id
_entity_poly.type
_entity_poly.pdbx_seq_one_letter_code
_entity_poly.pdbx_strand_id
1 'polypeptide(L)'
;MLSCLLEKAKEREGLLHLCCRKLRIFAMPMQNIKTILKMVRLDSVQDLEVNCTWKLSTLGKFALHLGQMRNLRRLLVSHIHMSSCASREKEEWVSQFTSQFLSLHHLQELYLDSISFLEGRLNHMLRCLKSPLETLSITNCLLSELDLKHLSQSPTICQLKDLGLSGVNLTSVSMRSLQVLLDVCGLVVVDPQFSAILPALSRCSQLTTFSFCGNPISMAVLENLLCHTIGLSKLSHVLYPAPLESYEDVRGTLHPGRLAYLHAKLKRMLRESGRPSMVWFSANPCPHCGDRTFYNPEPILCSCYMPV
;
A
#
# COMPACT_ATOMS: atom_id res chain seq x y z
N MET A 1 -8.41 -22.01 -23.46
CA MET A 1 -8.73 -22.96 -22.37
C MET A 1 -9.76 -22.39 -21.39
N LEU A 2 -9.54 -21.19 -20.82
CA LEU A 2 -10.49 -20.52 -19.92
C LEU A 2 -11.86 -20.20 -20.57
N SER A 3 -11.87 -19.78 -21.84
CA SER A 3 -13.09 -19.53 -22.63
C SER A 3 -13.96 -20.79 -22.79
N CYS A 4 -13.35 -21.93 -23.11
CA CYS A 4 -14.05 -23.22 -23.26
C CYS A 4 -14.64 -23.73 -21.92
N LEU A 5 -13.93 -23.50 -20.81
CA LEU A 5 -14.45 -23.84 -19.47
C LEU A 5 -15.62 -22.93 -19.06
N LEU A 6 -15.55 -21.64 -19.41
CA LEU A 6 -16.64 -20.70 -19.17
C LEU A 6 -17.87 -21.01 -20.03
N GLU A 7 -17.70 -21.41 -21.30
CA GLU A 7 -18.82 -21.86 -22.13
C GLU A 7 -19.44 -23.14 -21.57
N LYS A 8 -18.64 -24.14 -21.20
CA LYS A 8 -19.16 -25.37 -20.58
C LYS A 8 -19.88 -25.10 -19.26
N ALA A 9 -19.41 -24.16 -18.44
CA ALA A 9 -20.09 -23.77 -17.21
C ALA A 9 -21.41 -23.02 -17.50
N LYS A 10 -21.45 -22.22 -18.58
CA LYS A 10 -22.62 -21.48 -19.03
C LYS A 10 -23.70 -22.40 -19.61
N GLU A 11 -23.32 -23.41 -20.39
CA GLU A 11 -24.22 -24.42 -20.97
C GLU A 11 -24.89 -25.30 -19.90
N ARG A 12 -24.28 -25.44 -18.72
CA ARG A 12 -24.73 -26.35 -17.65
C ARG A 12 -25.50 -25.64 -16.54
N GLU A 13 -26.02 -24.43 -16.77
CA GLU A 13 -26.91 -23.62 -15.91
C GLU A 13 -26.83 -23.91 -14.39
N GLY A 14 -25.66 -23.69 -13.78
CA GLY A 14 -25.50 -23.76 -12.33
C GLY A 14 -25.19 -25.15 -11.74
N LEU A 15 -25.04 -26.18 -12.57
CA LEU A 15 -24.58 -27.52 -12.11
C LEU A 15 -23.06 -27.62 -11.96
N LEU A 16 -22.32 -26.72 -12.59
CA LEU A 16 -20.86 -26.68 -12.55
C LEU A 16 -20.38 -25.32 -12.03
N HIS A 17 -19.73 -25.33 -10.87
CA HIS A 17 -19.04 -24.16 -10.33
C HIS A 17 -17.53 -24.32 -10.49
N LEU A 18 -16.87 -23.30 -11.03
CA LEU A 18 -15.43 -23.23 -11.18
C LEU A 18 -14.79 -22.89 -9.83
N CYS A 19 -13.90 -23.76 -9.35
CA CYS A 19 -13.05 -23.43 -8.21
C CYS A 19 -11.88 -22.57 -8.70
N CYS A 20 -11.81 -21.32 -8.24
CA CYS A 20 -10.81 -20.35 -8.66
C CYS A 20 -10.09 -19.82 -7.41
N ARG A 21 -8.80 -20.13 -7.25
CA ARG A 21 -8.02 -19.63 -6.11
C ARG A 21 -7.59 -18.17 -6.28
N LYS A 22 -7.27 -17.77 -7.50
CA LYS A 22 -6.79 -16.43 -7.83
C LYS A 22 -7.65 -15.82 -8.92
N LEU A 23 -8.36 -14.76 -8.58
CA LEU A 23 -9.25 -14.05 -9.49
C LEU A 23 -8.71 -12.65 -9.73
N ARG A 24 -8.55 -12.28 -11.01
CA ARG A 24 -8.13 -10.94 -11.39
C ARG A 24 -9.14 -10.33 -12.34
N ILE A 25 -9.56 -9.11 -12.04
CA ILE A 25 -10.60 -8.39 -12.77
C ILE A 25 -9.98 -7.09 -13.28
N PHE A 26 -9.85 -6.98 -14.60
CA PHE A 26 -9.28 -5.82 -15.29
C PHE A 26 -10.24 -5.30 -16.36
N ALA A 27 -10.42 -3.98 -16.40
CA ALA A 27 -11.10 -3.24 -17.47
C ALA A 27 -12.39 -3.90 -18.02
N MET A 28 -13.23 -4.46 -17.15
CA MET A 28 -14.42 -5.24 -17.55
C MET A 28 -15.74 -4.62 -17.05
N PRO A 29 -16.81 -4.62 -17.86
CA PRO A 29 -18.14 -4.19 -17.42
C PRO A 29 -18.69 -5.07 -16.29
N MET A 30 -19.41 -4.45 -15.35
CA MET A 30 -20.01 -5.13 -14.19
C MET A 30 -20.96 -6.27 -14.57
N GLN A 31 -21.68 -6.17 -15.70
CA GLN A 31 -22.57 -7.23 -16.19
C GLN A 31 -21.80 -8.51 -16.51
N ASN A 32 -20.63 -8.39 -17.13
CA ASN A 32 -19.79 -9.54 -17.47
C ASN A 32 -19.18 -10.13 -16.20
N ILE A 33 -18.72 -9.28 -15.28
CA ILE A 33 -18.21 -9.70 -13.98
C ILE A 33 -19.27 -10.51 -13.23
N LYS A 34 -20.51 -10.02 -13.13
CA LYS A 34 -21.60 -10.76 -12.49
C LYS A 34 -21.84 -12.12 -13.12
N THR A 35 -21.80 -12.21 -14.44
CA THR A 35 -21.96 -13.47 -15.17
C THR A 35 -20.84 -14.46 -14.82
N ILE A 36 -19.59 -13.99 -14.74
CA ILE A 36 -18.44 -14.82 -14.37
C ILE A 36 -18.55 -15.25 -12.90
N LEU A 37 -18.86 -14.33 -11.99
CA LEU A 37 -18.96 -14.62 -10.56
C LEU A 37 -20.06 -15.64 -10.23
N LYS A 38 -21.15 -15.71 -11.03
CA LYS A 38 -22.17 -16.77 -10.91
C LYS A 38 -21.63 -18.16 -11.25
N MET A 39 -20.63 -18.25 -12.13
CA MET A 39 -20.02 -19.51 -12.53
C MET A 39 -18.90 -19.95 -11.59
N VAL A 40 -18.41 -19.06 -10.72
CA VAL A 40 -17.27 -19.32 -9.83
C VAL A 40 -17.76 -19.63 -8.42
N ARG A 41 -17.16 -20.64 -7.76
CA ARG A 41 -17.34 -20.87 -6.33
C ARG A 41 -16.59 -19.78 -5.56
N LEU A 42 -17.30 -18.74 -5.13
CA LEU A 42 -16.66 -17.55 -4.56
C LEU A 42 -15.89 -17.82 -3.26
N ASP A 43 -16.34 -18.80 -2.47
CA ASP A 43 -15.63 -19.26 -1.28
C ASP A 43 -14.28 -19.94 -1.59
N SER A 44 -14.02 -20.34 -2.83
CA SER A 44 -12.73 -20.91 -3.24
C SER A 44 -11.64 -19.86 -3.52
N VAL A 45 -12.03 -18.58 -3.62
CA VAL A 45 -11.12 -17.46 -3.93
C VAL A 45 -10.29 -17.10 -2.70
N GLN A 46 -8.98 -17.02 -2.88
CA GLN A 46 -8.00 -16.69 -1.86
C GLN A 46 -7.21 -15.41 -2.20
N ASP A 47 -7.05 -15.09 -3.48
CA ASP A 47 -6.38 -13.88 -3.98
C ASP A 47 -7.29 -13.18 -4.98
N LEU A 48 -7.72 -11.96 -4.66
CA LEU A 48 -8.56 -11.13 -5.50
C LEU A 48 -7.83 -9.84 -5.87
N GLU A 49 -7.75 -9.57 -7.16
CA GLU A 49 -7.22 -8.33 -7.71
C GLU A 49 -8.30 -7.64 -8.55
N VAL A 50 -8.73 -6.45 -8.12
CA VAL A 50 -9.71 -5.63 -8.83
C VAL A 50 -9.01 -4.35 -9.25
N ASN A 51 -8.71 -4.25 -10.54
CA ASN A 51 -8.12 -3.07 -11.14
C ASN A 51 -9.04 -2.59 -12.27
N CYS A 52 -10.03 -1.80 -11.89
CA CYS A 52 -11.01 -1.25 -12.80
C CYS A 52 -11.35 0.18 -12.35
N THR A 53 -11.49 1.08 -13.31
CA THR A 53 -11.94 2.46 -13.10
C THR A 53 -13.44 2.51 -12.76
N TRP A 54 -13.79 2.04 -11.56
CA TRP A 54 -15.17 1.96 -11.11
C TRP A 54 -15.63 3.23 -10.40
N LYS A 55 -16.91 3.55 -10.61
CA LYS A 55 -17.63 4.45 -9.72
C LYS A 55 -17.97 3.73 -8.42
N LEU A 56 -18.05 4.45 -7.31
CA LEU A 56 -18.44 3.91 -6.00
C LEU A 56 -19.73 3.07 -6.02
N SER A 57 -20.74 3.44 -6.81
CA SER A 57 -21.98 2.65 -6.95
C SER A 57 -21.76 1.27 -7.61
N THR A 58 -20.72 1.16 -8.45
CA THR A 58 -20.32 -0.12 -9.06
C THR A 58 -19.61 -0.98 -8.02
N LEU A 59 -18.75 -0.37 -7.19
CA LEU A 59 -18.13 -1.05 -6.06
C LEU A 59 -19.18 -1.57 -5.07
N GLY A 60 -20.21 -0.78 -4.76
CA GLY A 60 -21.32 -1.20 -3.89
C GLY A 60 -22.07 -2.42 -4.43
N LYS A 61 -22.33 -2.48 -5.74
CA LYS A 61 -22.91 -3.67 -6.40
C LYS A 61 -21.98 -4.88 -6.37
N PHE A 62 -20.67 -4.66 -6.40
CA PHE A 62 -19.67 -5.71 -6.30
C PHE A 62 -19.56 -6.24 -4.86
N ALA A 63 -19.73 -5.37 -3.85
CA ALA A 63 -19.52 -5.67 -2.44
C ALA A 63 -20.21 -6.97 -1.99
N LEU A 64 -21.46 -7.21 -2.40
CA LEU A 64 -22.17 -8.45 -2.03
C LEU A 64 -21.44 -9.73 -2.45
N HIS A 65 -20.74 -9.71 -3.58
CA HIS A 65 -19.95 -10.85 -4.06
C HIS A 65 -18.64 -10.97 -3.28
N LEU A 66 -18.04 -9.83 -2.89
CA LEU A 66 -16.85 -9.82 -2.05
C LEU A 66 -17.11 -10.52 -0.71
N GLY A 67 -18.25 -10.25 -0.06
CA GLY A 67 -18.60 -10.89 1.21
C GLY A 67 -18.86 -12.40 1.13
N GLN A 68 -19.00 -12.95 -0.08
CA GLN A 68 -19.12 -14.39 -0.31
C GLN A 68 -17.75 -15.08 -0.38
N MET A 69 -16.66 -14.32 -0.53
CA MET A 69 -15.29 -14.85 -0.64
C MET A 69 -14.64 -15.06 0.74
N ARG A 70 -15.21 -15.96 1.54
CA ARG A 70 -14.84 -16.15 2.97
C ARG A 70 -13.40 -16.63 3.22
N ASN A 71 -12.77 -17.24 2.21
CA ASN A 71 -11.39 -17.72 2.29
C ASN A 71 -10.36 -16.74 1.69
N LEU A 72 -10.77 -15.50 1.42
CA LEU A 72 -9.90 -14.48 0.86
C LEU A 72 -8.79 -14.12 1.85
N ARG A 73 -7.54 -14.24 1.38
CA ARG A 73 -6.32 -13.90 2.13
C ARG A 73 -5.69 -12.61 1.64
N ARG A 74 -5.76 -12.36 0.33
CA ARG A 74 -5.21 -11.17 -0.33
C ARG A 74 -6.29 -10.44 -1.11
N LEU A 75 -6.41 -9.13 -0.86
CA LEU A 75 -7.31 -8.24 -1.58
C LEU A 75 -6.54 -7.04 -2.11
N LEU A 76 -6.57 -6.83 -3.42
CA LEU A 76 -6.16 -5.58 -4.06
C LEU A 76 -7.36 -4.93 -4.71
N VAL A 77 -7.62 -3.68 -4.37
CA VAL A 77 -8.64 -2.84 -5.03
C VAL A 77 -7.97 -1.56 -5.52
N SER A 78 -8.13 -1.25 -6.79
CA SER A 78 -7.58 -0.03 -7.37
C SER A 78 -8.57 0.77 -8.23
N HIS A 79 -8.29 2.08 -8.34
CA HIS A 79 -8.98 3.06 -9.19
C HIS A 79 -10.49 3.19 -8.94
N ILE A 80 -10.86 3.38 -7.68
CA ILE A 80 -12.26 3.65 -7.31
C ILE A 80 -12.48 5.15 -7.17
N HIS A 81 -13.35 5.67 -8.03
CA HIS A 81 -13.69 7.08 -8.07
C HIS A 81 -15.01 7.38 -7.37
N MET A 82 -15.01 8.47 -6.61
CA MET A 82 -16.19 9.02 -5.95
C MET A 82 -17.10 9.67 -6.99
N SER A 83 -18.38 9.32 -6.94
CA SER A 83 -19.40 9.95 -7.79
C SER A 83 -19.85 11.29 -7.23
N SER A 84 -20.42 12.15 -8.09
CA SER A 84 -21.04 13.43 -7.74
C SER A 84 -22.43 13.31 -7.07
N CYS A 85 -22.86 12.11 -6.68
CA CYS A 85 -24.18 11.84 -6.10
C CYS A 85 -24.44 12.57 -4.76
N ALA A 86 -25.66 12.48 -4.24
CA ALA A 86 -25.99 13.00 -2.91
C ALA A 86 -25.15 12.31 -1.81
N SER A 87 -24.86 13.02 -0.72
CA SER A 87 -24.00 12.53 0.38
C SER A 87 -24.52 11.23 1.00
N ARG A 88 -25.84 11.09 1.17
CA ARG A 88 -26.47 9.92 1.80
C ARG A 88 -26.27 8.62 1.01
N GLU A 89 -26.43 8.66 -0.31
CA GLU A 89 -26.21 7.48 -1.17
C GLU A 89 -24.74 7.04 -1.15
N LYS A 90 -23.80 7.99 -1.06
CA LYS A 90 -22.36 7.66 -0.96
C LYS A 90 -22.06 6.87 0.30
N GLU A 91 -22.59 7.31 1.44
CA GLU A 91 -22.37 6.61 2.72
C GLU A 91 -22.95 5.20 2.70
N GLU A 92 -24.09 5.01 2.04
CA GLU A 92 -24.69 3.68 1.89
C GLU A 92 -23.78 2.73 1.10
N TRP A 93 -23.23 3.16 -0.03
CA TRP A 93 -22.31 2.34 -0.83
C TRP A 93 -20.98 2.06 -0.11
N VAL A 94 -20.43 3.04 0.61
CA VAL A 94 -19.22 2.84 1.42
C VAL A 94 -19.50 1.83 2.53
N SER A 95 -20.58 2.03 3.30
CA SER A 95 -20.97 1.12 4.38
C SER A 95 -21.24 -0.30 3.86
N GLN A 96 -21.89 -0.41 2.70
CA GLN A 96 -22.13 -1.70 2.06
C GLN A 96 -20.82 -2.40 1.69
N PHE A 97 -19.82 -1.66 1.21
CA PHE A 97 -18.50 -2.21 0.90
C PHE A 97 -17.71 -2.59 2.17
N THR A 98 -17.61 -1.68 3.14
CA THR A 98 -16.82 -1.90 4.36
C THR A 98 -17.40 -2.99 5.24
N SER A 99 -18.73 -3.13 5.33
CA SER A 99 -19.37 -4.19 6.10
C SER A 99 -19.03 -5.60 5.61
N GLN A 100 -18.64 -5.78 4.34
CA GLN A 100 -18.24 -7.09 3.82
C GLN A 100 -16.96 -7.60 4.46
N PHE A 101 -16.09 -6.71 4.96
CA PHE A 101 -14.85 -7.07 5.64
C PHE A 101 -15.12 -7.91 6.89
N LEU A 102 -16.31 -7.79 7.50
CA LEU A 102 -16.74 -8.63 8.64
C LEU A 102 -16.80 -10.12 8.29
N SER A 103 -16.96 -10.46 7.01
CA SER A 103 -17.02 -11.85 6.51
C SER A 103 -15.67 -12.37 6.03
N LEU A 104 -14.66 -11.50 5.90
CA LEU A 104 -13.33 -11.83 5.39
C LEU A 104 -12.41 -12.25 6.54
N HIS A 105 -12.73 -13.38 7.17
CA HIS A 105 -12.06 -13.84 8.40
C HIS A 105 -10.59 -14.25 8.22
N HIS A 106 -10.15 -14.48 6.98
CA HIS A 106 -8.82 -14.95 6.67
C HIS A 106 -7.95 -13.89 5.98
N LEU A 107 -8.44 -12.64 5.89
CA LEU A 107 -7.73 -11.59 5.18
C LEU A 107 -6.45 -11.23 5.94
N GLN A 108 -5.31 -11.33 5.25
CA GLN A 108 -3.97 -11.05 5.77
C GLN A 108 -3.32 -9.90 5.02
N GLU A 109 -3.60 -9.74 3.73
CA GLU A 109 -2.99 -8.72 2.90
C GLU A 109 -4.05 -7.82 2.25
N LEU A 110 -3.92 -6.52 2.45
CA LEU A 110 -4.82 -5.52 1.89
C LEU A 110 -4.04 -4.45 1.13
N TYR A 111 -4.34 -4.30 -0.15
CA TYR A 111 -3.76 -3.29 -1.04
C TYR A 111 -4.87 -2.38 -1.57
N LEU A 112 -4.72 -1.08 -1.35
CA LEU A 112 -5.64 -0.04 -1.77
C LEU A 112 -4.86 0.96 -2.63
N ASP A 113 -5.25 1.13 -3.88
CA ASP A 113 -4.58 2.07 -4.78
C ASP A 113 -5.60 3.03 -5.42
N SER A 114 -5.38 4.33 -5.33
CA SER A 114 -6.23 5.33 -5.99
C SER A 114 -7.71 5.22 -5.58
N ILE A 115 -7.96 5.07 -4.27
CA ILE A 115 -9.31 4.96 -3.68
C ILE A 115 -9.74 6.32 -3.12
N SER A 116 -10.63 7.02 -3.83
CA SER A 116 -10.94 8.41 -3.49
C SER A 116 -11.91 8.60 -2.31
N PHE A 117 -12.61 7.55 -1.86
CA PHE A 117 -13.60 7.65 -0.77
C PHE A 117 -13.02 7.37 0.62
N LEU A 118 -11.72 7.03 0.68
CA LEU A 118 -11.05 6.55 1.89
C LEU A 118 -10.85 7.65 2.94
N GLU A 119 -10.77 8.91 2.50
CA GLU A 119 -10.63 10.09 3.35
C GLU A 119 -11.76 10.17 4.40
N GLY A 120 -11.37 10.20 5.67
CA GLY A 120 -12.21 10.21 6.86
C GLY A 120 -12.84 8.85 7.24
N ARG A 121 -12.61 7.79 6.47
CA ARG A 121 -13.37 6.52 6.57
C ARG A 121 -12.52 5.27 6.73
N LEU A 122 -11.20 5.36 6.74
CA LEU A 122 -10.31 4.19 6.81
C LEU A 122 -10.54 3.38 8.08
N ASN A 123 -10.70 4.07 9.22
CA ASN A 123 -10.98 3.44 10.51
C ASN A 123 -12.23 2.55 10.49
N HIS A 124 -13.29 3.03 9.82
CA HIS A 124 -14.55 2.29 9.76
C HIS A 124 -14.35 0.95 9.05
N MET A 125 -13.56 0.94 7.98
CA MET A 125 -13.20 -0.28 7.26
C MET A 125 -12.30 -1.20 8.08
N LEU A 126 -11.28 -0.65 8.76
CA LEU A 126 -10.35 -1.47 9.56
C LEU A 126 -11.02 -2.10 10.78
N ARG A 127 -12.01 -1.43 11.39
CA ARG A 127 -12.81 -2.00 12.49
C ARG A 127 -13.65 -3.19 12.07
N CYS A 128 -13.98 -3.30 10.78
CA CYS A 128 -14.71 -4.45 10.25
C CYS A 128 -13.82 -5.68 10.05
N LEU A 129 -12.49 -5.56 10.14
CA LEU A 129 -11.58 -6.69 10.05
C LEU A 129 -11.57 -7.49 11.36
N LYS A 130 -11.82 -8.80 11.26
CA LYS A 130 -11.72 -9.72 12.40
C LYS A 130 -10.33 -10.35 12.54
N SER A 131 -9.60 -10.47 11.44
CA SER A 131 -8.22 -10.97 11.42
C SER A 131 -7.23 -9.81 11.47
N PRO A 132 -6.09 -10.00 12.17
CA PRO A 132 -4.97 -9.07 12.05
C PRO A 132 -4.38 -9.12 10.64
N LEU A 133 -4.03 -7.96 10.09
CA LEU A 133 -3.37 -7.87 8.79
C LEU A 133 -1.86 -8.07 8.96
N GLU A 134 -1.25 -8.84 8.06
CA GLU A 134 0.20 -8.97 7.92
C GLU A 134 0.75 -7.89 6.97
N THR A 135 -0.02 -7.52 5.95
CA THR A 135 0.39 -6.51 4.97
C THR A 135 -0.72 -5.50 4.74
N LEU A 136 -0.39 -4.21 4.82
CA LEU A 136 -1.26 -3.11 4.40
C LEU A 136 -0.50 -2.19 3.46
N SER A 137 -1.04 -1.98 2.26
CA SER A 137 -0.50 -0.99 1.33
C SER A 137 -1.59 -0.02 0.89
N ILE A 138 -1.32 1.27 1.01
CA ILE A 138 -2.21 2.34 0.56
C ILE A 138 -1.41 3.27 -0.35
N THR A 139 -1.77 3.28 -1.63
CA THR A 139 -1.06 4.03 -2.68
C THR A 139 -2.02 5.05 -3.30
N ASN A 140 -1.56 6.27 -3.58
CA ASN A 140 -2.31 7.31 -4.31
C ASN A 140 -3.71 7.63 -3.74
N CYS A 141 -3.90 7.48 -2.42
CA CYS A 141 -5.18 7.74 -1.75
C CYS A 141 -5.12 9.04 -0.94
N LEU A 142 -6.27 9.69 -0.80
CA LEU A 142 -6.44 10.81 0.15
C LEU A 142 -6.78 10.23 1.52
N LEU A 143 -6.01 10.63 2.55
CA LEU A 143 -6.24 10.23 3.94
C LEU A 143 -6.32 11.48 4.82
N SER A 144 -7.27 11.50 5.74
CA SER A 144 -7.42 12.55 6.73
C SER A 144 -6.54 12.29 7.96
N GLU A 145 -6.31 13.33 8.76
CA GLU A 145 -5.65 13.22 10.06
C GLU A 145 -6.28 12.15 10.98
N LEU A 146 -7.61 12.05 10.97
CA LEU A 146 -8.36 11.09 11.78
C LEU A 146 -8.10 9.65 11.34
N ASP A 147 -8.04 9.39 10.03
CA ASP A 147 -7.77 8.05 9.50
C ASP A 147 -6.46 7.49 10.00
N LEU A 148 -5.46 8.35 10.06
CA LEU A 148 -4.11 7.98 10.41
C LEU A 148 -3.95 7.83 11.93
N LYS A 149 -4.61 8.66 12.73
CA LYS A 149 -4.76 8.45 14.18
C LYS A 149 -5.45 7.13 14.49
N HIS A 150 -6.43 6.75 13.69
CA HIS A 150 -7.13 5.50 13.88
C HIS A 150 -6.33 4.28 13.43
N LEU A 151 -5.54 4.40 12.36
CA LEU A 151 -4.54 3.40 12.02
C LEU A 151 -3.63 3.14 13.23
N SER A 152 -3.02 4.18 13.80
CA SER A 152 -2.04 3.99 14.88
C SER A 152 -2.60 3.35 16.14
N GLN A 153 -3.87 3.60 16.44
CA GLN A 153 -4.56 3.02 17.60
C GLN A 153 -5.19 1.65 17.31
N SER A 154 -5.14 1.17 16.07
CA SER A 154 -5.84 -0.05 15.70
C SER A 154 -5.08 -1.30 16.17
N PRO A 155 -5.70 -2.17 17.00
CA PRO A 155 -5.06 -3.39 17.47
C PRO A 155 -4.72 -4.36 16.32
N THR A 156 -5.37 -4.23 15.16
CA THR A 156 -5.10 -5.03 13.96
C THR A 156 -3.74 -4.74 13.31
N ILE A 157 -3.07 -3.62 13.65
CA ILE A 157 -1.78 -3.24 13.07
C ILE A 157 -0.59 -3.71 13.90
N CYS A 158 -0.80 -4.12 15.16
CA CYS A 158 0.28 -4.64 16.01
C CYS A 158 0.96 -5.90 15.46
N GLN A 159 0.35 -6.59 14.49
CA GLN A 159 0.88 -7.80 13.84
C GLN A 159 1.33 -7.57 12.40
N LEU A 160 1.31 -6.31 11.94
CA LEU A 160 1.66 -5.96 10.57
C LEU A 160 3.17 -6.16 10.35
N LYS A 161 3.52 -6.93 9.34
CA LYS A 161 4.90 -7.20 8.91
C LYS A 161 5.36 -6.20 7.86
N ASP A 162 4.45 -5.82 6.97
CA ASP A 162 4.71 -4.98 5.81
C ASP A 162 3.70 -3.83 5.71
N LEU A 163 4.20 -2.61 5.81
CA LEU A 163 3.42 -1.41 5.59
C LEU A 163 4.00 -0.60 4.43
N GLY A 164 3.16 -0.28 3.45
CA GLY A 164 3.53 0.61 2.36
C GLY A 164 2.51 1.72 2.17
N LEU A 165 2.86 2.95 2.54
CA LEU A 165 2.09 4.12 2.11
C LEU A 165 2.88 4.82 0.99
N SER A 166 2.22 5.30 -0.05
CA SER A 166 2.87 5.99 -1.17
C SER A 166 1.89 6.96 -1.82
N GLY A 167 2.30 8.18 -2.15
CA GLY A 167 1.42 9.15 -2.82
C GLY A 167 0.19 9.58 -1.99
N VAL A 168 0.32 9.61 -0.66
CA VAL A 168 -0.76 10.08 0.24
C VAL A 168 -0.61 11.59 0.44
N ASN A 169 -1.69 12.34 0.20
CA ASN A 169 -1.68 13.80 0.35
C ASN A 169 -2.25 14.24 1.72
N LEU A 170 -1.47 14.97 2.52
CA LEU A 170 -1.79 15.35 3.91
C LEU A 170 -2.00 16.87 4.07
N THR A 171 -2.81 17.48 3.21
CA THR A 171 -2.92 18.95 3.08
C THR A 171 -3.41 19.73 4.32
N SER A 172 -3.74 19.10 5.45
CA SER A 172 -4.34 19.82 6.59
C SER A 172 -4.09 19.23 7.98
N VAL A 173 -2.95 18.56 8.22
CA VAL A 173 -2.67 17.92 9.51
C VAL A 173 -2.02 18.89 10.50
N SER A 174 -2.54 18.97 11.74
CA SER A 174 -1.98 19.78 12.83
C SER A 174 -0.79 19.10 13.52
N MET A 175 0.20 19.87 14.00
CA MET A 175 1.44 19.38 14.66
C MET A 175 1.18 18.39 15.82
N ARG A 176 0.08 18.56 16.55
CA ARG A 176 -0.26 17.76 17.74
C ARG A 176 -0.85 16.39 17.37
N SER A 177 -1.44 16.29 16.19
CA SER A 177 -2.00 15.04 15.68
C SER A 177 -1.01 14.23 14.89
N LEU A 178 -0.04 14.89 14.22
CA LEU A 178 1.18 14.26 13.69
C LEU A 178 1.86 13.37 14.74
N GLN A 179 2.01 13.84 15.99
CA GLN A 179 2.60 13.03 17.08
C GLN A 179 1.89 11.68 17.33
N VAL A 180 0.59 11.58 17.06
CA VAL A 180 -0.19 10.34 17.23
C VAL A 180 -0.21 9.50 15.94
N LEU A 181 -0.03 10.16 14.81
CA LEU A 181 -0.05 9.63 13.44
C LEU A 181 1.23 8.87 13.11
N LEU A 182 2.31 9.42 13.63
CA LEU A 182 3.67 8.98 13.45
C LEU A 182 3.96 7.74 14.33
N ASP A 183 2.91 7.17 14.97
CA ASP A 183 3.06 6.02 15.86
C ASP A 183 3.20 4.66 15.12
N VAL A 184 2.95 4.61 13.80
CA VAL A 184 2.84 3.33 13.06
C VAL A 184 3.30 3.36 11.59
N CYS A 185 3.32 4.51 10.92
CA CYS A 185 3.39 4.52 9.47
C CYS A 185 4.35 5.56 8.90
N GLY A 186 5.44 5.11 8.29
CA GLY A 186 6.31 5.95 7.47
C GLY A 186 5.53 6.72 6.42
N LEU A 187 5.26 8.03 6.61
CA LEU A 187 5.03 8.95 5.49
C LEU A 187 5.05 10.47 5.82
N VAL A 188 5.46 11.21 4.78
CA VAL A 188 5.51 12.65 4.47
C VAL A 188 5.36 13.67 5.58
N VAL A 189 6.46 14.40 5.74
CA VAL A 189 6.49 15.76 6.26
C VAL A 189 7.55 16.55 5.48
N VAL A 190 7.22 17.77 5.06
CA VAL A 190 8.21 18.81 4.70
C VAL A 190 9.08 19.05 5.93
N ASP A 191 10.39 18.80 5.83
CA ASP A 191 11.53 18.96 6.74
C ASP A 191 11.36 19.03 8.30
N PRO A 192 10.48 19.82 8.97
CA PRO A 192 10.47 19.84 10.45
C PRO A 192 9.72 18.74 11.23
N GLN A 193 8.75 18.00 10.67
CA GLN A 193 7.87 17.09 11.47
C GLN A 193 8.21 15.59 11.31
N PHE A 194 9.36 15.25 10.71
CA PHE A 194 9.86 13.85 10.63
C PHE A 194 10.31 13.28 11.98
N SER A 195 10.76 14.12 12.92
CA SER A 195 11.21 13.69 14.25
C SER A 195 10.15 12.96 15.07
N ALA A 196 8.87 13.15 14.73
CA ALA A 196 7.78 12.60 15.53
C ALA A 196 7.38 11.15 15.16
N ILE A 197 7.97 10.52 14.12
CA ILE A 197 7.76 9.08 13.75
C ILE A 197 8.69 8.09 14.43
N LEU A 198 9.78 8.64 14.90
CA LEU A 198 10.87 7.93 15.48
C LEU A 198 10.50 7.20 16.79
N PRO A 199 9.64 7.77 17.67
CA PRO A 199 9.19 7.09 18.89
C PRO A 199 8.47 5.76 18.63
N ALA A 200 7.97 5.53 17.43
CA ALA A 200 6.97 4.49 17.24
C ALA A 200 7.33 3.43 16.25
N LEU A 201 8.13 3.80 15.25
CA LEU A 201 9.03 2.85 14.63
C LEU A 201 9.77 2.08 15.72
N SER A 202 10.22 2.73 16.80
CA SER A 202 10.85 2.04 17.94
C SER A 202 9.97 0.97 18.62
N ARG A 203 8.64 1.08 18.51
CA ARG A 203 7.65 0.16 19.10
C ARG A 203 7.31 -1.02 18.18
N CYS A 204 7.60 -0.92 16.88
CA CYS A 204 7.35 -1.97 15.88
C CYS A 204 8.42 -3.08 15.94
N SER A 205 8.49 -3.80 17.06
CA SER A 205 9.52 -4.83 17.31
C SER A 205 9.57 -5.99 16.29
N GLN A 206 8.49 -6.18 15.52
CA GLN A 206 8.37 -7.23 14.50
C GLN A 206 8.68 -6.77 13.07
N LEU A 207 8.91 -5.47 12.87
CA LEU A 207 9.10 -4.89 11.54
C LEU A 207 10.37 -5.44 10.90
N THR A 208 10.26 -6.01 9.71
CA THR A 208 11.40 -6.58 8.97
C THR A 208 11.80 -5.73 7.76
N THR A 209 10.81 -5.12 7.11
CA THR A 209 10.97 -4.27 5.94
C THR A 209 10.23 -2.95 6.16
N PHE A 210 10.89 -1.84 5.85
CA PHE A 210 10.28 -0.51 5.90
C PHE A 210 10.47 0.19 4.56
N SER A 211 9.41 0.71 3.94
CA SER A 211 9.48 1.35 2.62
C SER A 211 8.72 2.67 2.60
N PHE A 212 9.37 3.73 2.12
CA PHE A 212 8.78 5.05 1.91
C PHE A 212 9.12 5.64 0.53
N CYS A 213 9.45 4.77 -0.42
CA CYS A 213 9.66 5.14 -1.82
C CYS A 213 8.43 5.87 -2.39
N GLY A 214 8.65 6.80 -3.31
CA GLY A 214 7.59 7.62 -3.92
C GLY A 214 7.29 8.94 -3.20
N ASN A 215 8.08 9.32 -2.18
CA ASN A 215 7.94 10.59 -1.46
C ASN A 215 9.25 11.39 -1.52
N PRO A 216 9.24 12.71 -1.74
CA PRO A 216 10.47 13.50 -1.62
C PRO A 216 11.00 13.44 -0.18
N ILE A 217 12.30 13.17 -0.01
CA ILE A 217 12.93 13.08 1.31
C ILE A 217 14.30 13.74 1.34
N SER A 218 14.63 14.46 2.41
CA SER A 218 15.96 15.03 2.60
C SER A 218 16.92 14.03 3.26
N MET A 219 18.22 14.28 3.10
CA MET A 219 19.27 13.49 3.73
C MET A 219 19.22 13.63 5.27
N ALA A 220 18.94 14.82 5.78
CA ALA A 220 18.82 15.06 7.22
C ALA A 220 17.76 14.14 7.86
N VAL A 221 16.66 13.93 7.14
CA VAL A 221 15.60 13.01 7.52
C VAL A 221 16.07 11.55 7.55
N LEU A 222 16.81 11.10 6.54
CA LEU A 222 17.36 9.74 6.47
C LEU A 222 18.35 9.46 7.61
N GLU A 223 19.19 10.44 7.95
CA GLU A 223 20.12 10.35 9.07
C GLU A 223 19.38 10.19 10.40
N ASN A 224 18.32 10.97 10.59
CA ASN A 224 17.50 10.90 11.80
C ASN A 224 16.75 9.56 11.90
N LEU A 225 16.25 9.04 10.76
CA LEU A 225 15.61 7.73 10.67
C LEU A 225 16.57 6.61 11.10
N LEU A 226 17.80 6.67 10.61
CA LEU A 226 18.81 5.68 10.93
C LEU A 226 19.08 5.61 12.44
N CYS A 227 19.26 6.76 13.07
CA CYS A 227 19.51 6.85 14.52
C CYS A 227 18.42 6.20 15.36
N HIS A 228 17.16 6.21 14.90
CA HIS A 228 16.02 5.71 15.69
C HIS A 228 15.54 4.32 15.27
N THR A 229 15.86 3.87 14.06
CA THR A 229 15.58 2.50 13.60
C THR A 229 16.65 1.50 14.03
N ILE A 230 17.79 1.98 14.55
CA ILE A 230 18.88 1.19 15.11
C ILE A 230 18.46 0.29 16.30
N GLY A 231 17.33 0.56 16.94
CA GLY A 231 16.80 -0.25 18.05
C GLY A 231 15.98 -1.46 17.59
N LEU A 232 15.52 -1.48 16.33
CA LEU A 232 14.56 -2.48 15.84
C LEU A 232 15.23 -3.76 15.42
N SER A 233 15.47 -4.68 16.36
CA SER A 233 16.29 -5.90 16.15
C SER A 233 15.91 -6.76 14.94
N LYS A 234 14.64 -6.75 14.51
CA LYS A 234 14.14 -7.52 13.35
C LYS A 234 14.18 -6.76 12.02
N LEU A 235 14.39 -5.44 12.04
CA LEU A 235 14.43 -4.63 10.83
C LEU A 235 15.70 -4.95 10.04
N SER A 236 15.51 -5.40 8.80
CA SER A 236 16.59 -5.86 7.91
C SER A 236 16.63 -5.09 6.60
N HIS A 237 15.51 -4.55 6.14
CA HIS A 237 15.41 -3.84 4.86
C HIS A 237 14.76 -2.47 5.02
N VAL A 238 15.37 -1.43 4.45
CA VAL A 238 14.82 -0.08 4.37
C VAL A 238 14.87 0.40 2.91
N LEU A 239 13.72 0.69 2.33
CA LEU A 239 13.58 1.19 0.96
C LEU A 239 13.21 2.68 0.98
N TYR A 240 14.06 3.51 0.39
CA TYR A 240 13.91 4.97 0.39
C TYR A 240 14.01 5.54 -1.03
N PRO A 241 13.43 6.70 -1.36
CA PRO A 241 13.69 7.37 -2.64
C PRO A 241 15.06 8.06 -2.61
N ALA A 242 15.56 8.51 -3.76
CA ALA A 242 16.78 9.32 -3.80
C ALA A 242 16.59 10.59 -2.96
N PRO A 243 17.58 10.97 -2.12
CA PRO A 243 17.48 12.19 -1.31
C PRO A 243 17.32 13.43 -2.19
N LEU A 244 16.61 14.45 -1.71
CA LEU A 244 16.39 15.71 -2.42
C LEU A 244 17.71 16.38 -2.83
N GLU A 245 18.74 16.24 -2.01
CA GLU A 245 20.09 16.77 -2.24
C GLU A 245 20.84 16.06 -3.37
N SER A 246 20.33 14.91 -3.84
CA SER A 246 20.91 14.20 -4.99
C SER A 246 20.43 14.72 -6.34
N TYR A 247 19.39 15.56 -6.37
CA TYR A 247 18.88 16.15 -7.60
C TYR A 247 19.63 17.44 -7.96
N GLU A 248 19.79 17.68 -9.26
CA GLU A 248 20.39 18.90 -9.81
C GLU A 248 19.37 20.04 -9.94
N ASP A 249 18.12 19.71 -10.27
CA ASP A 249 17.07 20.68 -10.55
C ASP A 249 15.68 20.23 -10.07
N VAL A 250 14.74 21.18 -10.09
CA VAL A 250 13.33 20.98 -9.68
C VAL A 250 12.58 20.04 -10.65
N ARG A 251 13.15 19.74 -11.82
CA ARG A 251 12.57 18.80 -12.80
C ARG A 251 12.89 17.35 -12.47
N GLY A 252 13.65 17.08 -11.41
CA GLY A 252 13.92 15.72 -10.94
C GLY A 252 15.12 15.06 -11.64
N THR A 253 16.06 15.85 -12.18
CA THR A 253 17.29 15.31 -12.77
C THR A 253 18.23 14.81 -11.66
N LEU A 254 18.49 13.50 -11.63
CA LEU A 254 19.38 12.87 -10.64
C LEU A 254 20.85 13.09 -11.01
N HIS A 255 21.66 13.54 -10.04
CA HIS A 255 23.12 13.60 -10.16
C HIS A 255 23.76 12.33 -9.57
N PRO A 256 24.31 11.40 -10.38
CA PRO A 256 24.81 10.12 -9.89
C PRO A 256 25.93 10.26 -8.85
N GLY A 257 26.85 11.22 -9.03
CA GLY A 257 27.91 11.51 -8.07
C GLY A 257 27.42 11.98 -6.69
N ARG A 258 26.42 12.87 -6.63
CA ARG A 258 25.81 13.31 -5.36
C ARG A 258 25.08 12.15 -4.68
N LEU A 259 24.31 11.37 -5.45
CA LEU A 259 23.63 10.19 -4.92
C LEU A 259 24.61 9.17 -4.32
N ALA A 260 25.70 8.87 -5.03
CA ALA A 260 26.75 7.96 -4.56
C ALA A 260 27.41 8.46 -3.25
N TYR A 261 27.69 9.76 -3.17
CA TYR A 261 28.25 10.39 -1.97
C TYR A 261 27.30 10.26 -0.76
N LEU A 262 26.01 10.56 -0.95
CA LEU A 262 25.00 10.45 0.12
C LEU A 262 24.79 9.00 0.56
N HIS A 263 24.79 8.04 -0.37
CA HIS A 263 24.74 6.61 -0.06
C HIS A 263 25.96 6.15 0.75
N ALA A 264 27.17 6.62 0.39
CA ALA A 264 28.37 6.32 1.14
C ALA A 264 28.30 6.87 2.57
N LYS A 265 27.75 8.09 2.76
CA LYS A 265 27.52 8.69 4.08
C LYS A 265 26.58 7.83 4.93
N LEU A 266 25.43 7.41 4.39
CA LEU A 266 24.48 6.51 5.11
C LEU A 266 25.12 5.17 5.46
N LYS A 267 25.83 4.56 4.51
CA LYS A 267 26.51 3.26 4.72
C LYS A 267 27.56 3.36 5.84
N ARG A 268 28.28 4.47 5.93
CA ARG A 268 29.23 4.72 7.02
C ARG A 268 28.51 4.80 8.37
N MET A 269 27.44 5.58 8.45
CA MET A 269 26.66 5.73 9.69
C MET A 269 26.07 4.38 10.16
N LEU A 270 25.58 3.55 9.24
CA LEU A 270 25.09 2.18 9.53
C LEU A 270 26.16 1.28 10.14
N ARG A 271 27.40 1.39 9.65
CA ARG A 271 28.55 0.63 10.19
C ARG A 271 28.93 1.11 11.58
N GLU A 272 29.05 2.42 11.78
CA GLU A 272 29.35 3.04 13.08
C GLU A 272 28.27 2.73 14.13
N SER A 273 27.03 2.56 13.66
CA SER A 273 25.85 2.19 14.43
C SER A 273 25.78 0.70 14.82
N GLY A 274 26.75 -0.13 14.43
CA GLY A 274 26.74 -1.57 14.78
C GLY A 274 25.66 -2.38 14.06
N ARG A 275 25.06 -1.86 12.98
CA ARG A 275 24.09 -2.57 12.12
C ARG A 275 24.55 -2.73 10.67
N PRO A 276 25.70 -3.39 10.42
CA PRO A 276 26.23 -3.54 9.08
C PRO A 276 25.39 -4.45 8.16
N SER A 277 24.49 -5.28 8.73
CA SER A 277 23.63 -6.21 8.00
C SER A 277 22.31 -5.61 7.51
N MET A 278 21.94 -4.41 7.96
CA MET A 278 20.71 -3.75 7.54
C MET A 278 20.89 -3.15 6.14
N VAL A 279 20.01 -3.53 5.23
CA VAL A 279 20.13 -3.15 3.82
C VAL A 279 19.23 -1.96 3.52
N TRP A 280 19.86 -0.85 3.16
CA TRP A 280 19.19 0.39 2.75
C TRP A 280 19.32 0.52 1.23
N PHE A 281 18.19 0.50 0.50
CA PHE A 281 18.16 0.69 -0.94
C PHE A 281 17.44 1.97 -1.31
N SER A 282 18.06 2.77 -2.17
CA SER A 282 17.29 3.82 -2.85
C SER A 282 16.49 3.18 -3.99
N ALA A 283 15.16 3.26 -3.97
CA ALA A 283 14.29 2.76 -5.03
C ALA A 283 13.53 3.92 -5.70
N ASN A 284 14.03 4.39 -6.83
CA ASN A 284 13.37 5.46 -7.61
C ASN A 284 12.59 4.87 -8.78
N PRO A 285 11.37 5.32 -9.07
CA PRO A 285 10.67 4.90 -10.27
C PRO A 285 11.46 5.35 -11.51
N CYS A 286 11.68 4.43 -12.43
CA CYS A 286 12.26 4.72 -13.74
C CYS A 286 11.29 5.64 -14.51
N PRO A 287 11.74 6.79 -15.02
CA PRO A 287 10.87 7.71 -15.75
C PRO A 287 10.35 7.13 -17.08
N HIS A 288 10.99 6.08 -17.61
CA HIS A 288 10.62 5.48 -18.89
C HIS A 288 9.67 4.26 -18.78
N CYS A 289 9.82 3.43 -17.75
CA CYS A 289 9.02 2.20 -17.59
C CYS A 289 8.23 2.11 -16.28
N GLY A 290 8.45 3.03 -15.32
CA GLY A 290 7.79 3.00 -14.01
C GLY A 290 8.36 1.96 -13.03
N ASP A 291 9.22 1.05 -13.47
CA ASP A 291 9.87 0.07 -12.60
C ASP A 291 10.82 0.73 -11.60
N ARG A 292 10.97 0.14 -10.41
CA ARG A 292 11.84 0.68 -9.36
C ARG A 292 13.31 0.38 -9.68
N THR A 293 14.10 1.44 -9.85
CA THR A 293 15.56 1.38 -9.92
C THR A 293 16.13 1.29 -8.52
N PHE A 294 16.75 0.15 -8.17
CA PHE A 294 17.35 -0.07 -6.86
C PHE A 294 18.84 0.26 -6.87
N TYR A 295 19.23 1.31 -6.15
CA TYR A 295 20.63 1.65 -5.93
C TYR A 295 21.10 0.98 -4.64
N ASN A 296 21.82 -0.12 -4.79
CA ASN A 296 22.67 -0.70 -3.75
C ASN A 296 24.06 -0.05 -3.85
N PRO A 297 24.88 0.03 -2.78
CA PRO A 297 26.31 0.33 -2.86
C PRO A 297 27.15 -0.59 -3.78
N GLU A 298 26.59 -1.61 -4.40
CA GLU A 298 27.12 -2.29 -5.59
C GLU A 298 26.01 -2.31 -6.66
N PRO A 299 26.15 -1.55 -7.75
CA PRO A 299 25.02 -1.15 -8.59
C PRO A 299 24.45 -2.34 -9.39
N ILE A 300 23.17 -2.63 -9.21
CA ILE A 300 22.38 -3.32 -10.24
C ILE A 300 21.69 -2.21 -11.05
N LEU A 301 22.35 -1.81 -12.13
CA LEU A 301 21.83 -0.82 -13.07
C LEU A 301 20.56 -1.38 -13.73
N CYS A 302 19.55 -0.52 -13.83
CA CYS A 302 18.38 -0.78 -14.67
C CYS A 302 18.84 -0.98 -16.12
N SER A 303 18.26 -1.97 -16.81
CA SER A 303 18.58 -2.32 -18.20
C SER A 303 18.41 -1.17 -19.19
N CYS A 304 17.66 -0.13 -18.82
CA CYS A 304 17.47 1.08 -19.62
C CYS A 304 18.68 2.05 -19.61
N TYR A 305 19.64 1.86 -18.71
CA TYR A 305 20.86 2.69 -18.60
C TYR A 305 22.14 1.95 -19.03
N MET A 306 22.03 0.70 -19.50
CA MET A 306 23.14 0.01 -20.12
C MET A 306 23.24 0.44 -21.59
N PRO A 307 24.40 0.91 -22.08
CA PRO A 307 24.59 1.14 -23.51
C PRO A 307 24.45 -0.20 -24.26
N VAL A 308 23.74 -0.16 -25.38
CA VAL A 308 23.57 -1.29 -26.32
C VAL A 308 24.90 -1.65 -26.97
#